data_AF-A0A1B9MJQ0-F1
#
_entry.id   AF-A0A1B9MJQ0-F1
#
_cell.length_a   1.000
_cell.length_b   1.000
_cell.length_c   1.000
_cell.angle_alpha   90.00
_cell.angle_beta   90.00
_cell.angle_gamma   90.00
#
_symmetry.space_group_name_H-M   'P 1'
#
loop_
_entity.id
_entity.type
_entity.pdbx_description
1 polymer ?
#
loop_
_entity_poly.entity_id
_entity_poly.type
_entity_poly.pdbx_seq_one_letter_code
_entity_poly.pdbx_strand_id
1 'polypeptide(L)'
;MSLILLSQWIHVSSANAILTATSSQVIVGNTPQVVALSSADKHGFTVNGVFYSEASGTIKSSEVKEFDGNLTLNDFKVAIYTSTNLDKVENYSDIDGDNADPQQPFKVEMTNYWWYDNNGVRIIGDDKKKIIGCGSGFSMPLKLIIKTNVRAHSAYGIPDEGEPITLAKTYQIAPKSQICYAKPNATVVYQNAQWHGFDENGNSQKWNLENSIISPEYGGGRTSDYVLDFGFKAKPTYSSKTFPTTGFPGAQFQLVMTGAQTDYEFSVITQTKDVVDVDSLGSITLKKKPSDQVIVQATLKRDRSVKHDYSFNPTSIWAIPQGDFKGYWNVSQTKCGSAFNVLSRGELTNSPQRKAPMYWQFKDNNYTRAIGEGLTAEWGPMNKISYPNSEWRDAHYWTRDNYSSELYFVVHSVNGGVGYGGYENKIGQINYIACKG
;
A
#
# COMPACT_ATOMS: atom_id res chain seq x y z
N MET A 1 -115.89 -47.44 33.97
CA MET A 1 -115.81 -46.01 34.33
C MET A 1 -114.37 -45.73 34.74
N SER A 2 -113.81 -44.59 34.31
CA SER A 2 -112.44 -44.10 34.46
C SER A 2 -111.34 -44.54 33.47
N LEU A 3 -110.95 -43.53 32.70
CA LEU A 3 -109.78 -43.30 31.84
C LEU A 3 -108.46 -43.37 32.61
N ILE A 4 -107.37 -43.82 31.94
CA ILE A 4 -106.02 -43.27 32.14
C ILE A 4 -105.35 -43.10 30.76
N LEU A 5 -105.10 -41.84 30.39
CA LEU A 5 -104.18 -41.41 29.33
C LEU A 5 -102.73 -41.50 29.85
N LEU A 6 -101.78 -41.92 29.02
CA LEU A 6 -100.36 -41.61 29.22
C LEU A 6 -99.80 -40.92 27.96
N SER A 7 -99.38 -39.67 28.18
CA SER A 7 -98.82 -38.73 27.21
C SER A 7 -97.35 -39.03 26.90
N GLN A 8 -96.96 -38.93 25.62
CA GLN A 8 -95.57 -38.93 25.19
C GLN A 8 -94.93 -37.55 25.40
N TRP A 9 -93.76 -37.51 26.03
CA TRP A 9 -92.89 -36.33 26.13
C TRP A 9 -91.90 -36.33 24.96
N ILE A 10 -91.92 -35.27 24.15
CA ILE A 10 -90.92 -35.00 23.10
C ILE A 10 -89.99 -33.93 23.65
N HIS A 11 -88.72 -34.28 23.88
CA HIS A 11 -87.65 -33.32 24.13
C HIS A 11 -87.25 -32.66 22.80
N VAL A 12 -87.52 -31.37 22.67
CA VAL A 12 -86.95 -30.54 21.61
C VAL A 12 -85.76 -29.79 22.19
N SER A 13 -84.54 -30.24 21.89
CA SER A 13 -83.33 -29.47 22.15
C SER A 13 -83.12 -28.48 21.01
N SER A 14 -83.29 -27.18 21.27
CA SER A 14 -82.90 -26.12 20.34
C SER A 14 -81.37 -25.97 20.33
N ALA A 15 -80.75 -26.37 19.22
CA ALA A 15 -79.36 -26.03 18.94
C ALA A 15 -79.33 -24.60 18.38
N ASN A 16 -78.92 -23.62 19.19
CA ASN A 16 -78.60 -22.28 18.71
C ASN A 16 -77.25 -22.32 17.99
N ALA A 17 -77.27 -22.35 16.66
CA ALA A 17 -76.07 -22.07 15.86
C ALA A 17 -75.78 -20.57 15.91
N ILE A 18 -74.70 -20.18 16.57
CA ILE A 18 -74.17 -18.81 16.52
C ILE A 18 -73.48 -18.64 15.17
N LEU A 19 -74.11 -17.88 14.26
CA LEU A 19 -73.49 -17.41 13.02
C LEU A 19 -72.58 -16.22 13.37
N THR A 20 -71.28 -16.45 13.47
CA THR A 20 -70.29 -15.36 13.45
C THR A 20 -70.03 -14.97 12.01
N ALA A 21 -70.53 -13.81 11.58
CA ALA A 21 -70.16 -13.20 10.31
C ALA A 21 -68.86 -12.38 10.51
N THR A 22 -67.75 -12.87 9.97
CA THR A 22 -66.51 -12.08 9.82
C THR A 22 -66.56 -11.34 8.48
N SER A 23 -66.70 -10.01 8.53
CA SER A 23 -66.49 -9.16 7.36
C SER A 23 -64.98 -8.99 7.12
N SER A 24 -64.48 -9.38 5.94
CA SER A 24 -63.11 -9.09 5.52
C SER A 24 -63.04 -7.68 4.97
N GLN A 25 -62.17 -6.83 5.52
CA GLN A 25 -61.85 -5.52 4.92
C GLN A 25 -60.76 -5.73 3.88
N VAL A 26 -61.10 -5.58 2.61
CA VAL A 26 -60.20 -5.79 1.47
C VAL A 26 -60.37 -4.65 0.49
N ILE A 27 -59.27 -4.08 0.02
CA ILE A 27 -59.22 -3.06 -1.02
C ILE A 27 -58.58 -3.67 -2.26
N VAL A 28 -59.36 -3.92 -3.32
CA VAL A 28 -58.79 -4.41 -4.59
C VAL A 28 -58.38 -3.21 -5.43
N GLY A 29 -57.09 -3.11 -5.76
CA GLY A 29 -56.53 -1.91 -6.36
C GLY A 29 -55.13 -2.12 -6.94
N ASN A 30 -54.33 -1.07 -6.84
CA ASN A 30 -52.94 -1.00 -7.27
C ASN A 30 -52.02 -1.60 -6.22
N THR A 31 -50.78 -1.92 -6.61
CA THR A 31 -49.75 -2.37 -5.67
C THR A 31 -49.27 -1.21 -4.79
N PRO A 32 -48.99 -1.47 -3.49
CA PRO A 32 -48.31 -0.49 -2.65
C PRO A 32 -46.88 -0.25 -3.14
N GLN A 33 -46.33 0.92 -2.86
CA GLN A 33 -45.02 1.35 -3.36
C GLN A 33 -44.12 1.87 -2.24
N VAL A 34 -42.81 1.65 -2.39
CA VAL A 34 -41.80 2.25 -1.53
C VAL A 34 -41.36 3.58 -2.13
N VAL A 35 -41.43 4.66 -1.34
CA VAL A 35 -40.93 5.98 -1.72
C VAL A 35 -39.47 6.11 -1.27
N ALA A 36 -38.56 6.30 -2.23
CA ALA A 36 -37.11 6.16 -2.03
C ALA A 36 -36.34 7.47 -1.79
N LEU A 37 -37.03 8.62 -1.68
CA LEU A 37 -36.43 9.95 -1.87
C LEU A 37 -35.21 10.25 -0.98
N SER A 38 -35.10 9.64 0.21
CA SER A 38 -33.92 9.76 1.10
C SER A 38 -33.56 8.47 1.84
N SER A 39 -34.31 7.38 1.67
CA SER A 39 -34.11 6.13 2.43
C SER A 39 -32.74 5.51 2.19
N ALA A 40 -32.22 5.62 0.96
CA ALA A 40 -30.89 5.15 0.60
C ALA A 40 -29.77 5.89 1.36
N ASP A 41 -30.01 7.10 1.88
CA ASP A 41 -29.01 7.90 2.60
C ASP A 41 -28.68 7.33 3.99
N LYS A 42 -29.52 6.43 4.48
CA LYS A 42 -29.30 5.69 5.73
C LYS A 42 -28.37 4.48 5.54
N HIS A 43 -28.05 4.08 4.30
CA HIS A 43 -26.94 3.15 4.08
C HIS A 43 -25.64 3.74 4.59
N GLY A 44 -24.81 2.92 5.21
CA GLY A 44 -23.58 3.41 5.82
C GLY A 44 -22.69 2.31 6.33
N PHE A 45 -21.60 2.71 6.96
CA PHE A 45 -20.59 1.82 7.51
C PHE A 45 -19.97 2.42 8.77
N THR A 46 -19.41 1.58 9.63
CA THR A 46 -18.70 2.02 10.83
C THR A 46 -17.20 1.81 10.66
N VAL A 47 -16.41 2.82 11.03
CA VAL A 47 -14.95 2.75 11.13
C VAL A 47 -14.55 3.35 12.48
N ASN A 48 -13.73 2.65 13.25
CA ASN A 48 -13.25 3.12 14.56
C ASN A 48 -14.37 3.63 15.51
N GLY A 49 -15.53 2.97 15.47
CA GLY A 49 -16.69 3.31 16.30
C GLY A 49 -17.54 4.49 15.82
N VAL A 50 -17.17 5.15 14.72
CA VAL A 50 -17.95 6.24 14.11
C VAL A 50 -18.75 5.69 12.94
N PHE A 51 -20.07 5.93 12.94
CA PHE A 51 -20.96 5.57 11.83
C PHE A 51 -20.94 6.66 10.74
N TYR A 52 -20.75 6.24 9.50
CA TYR A 52 -20.69 7.09 8.32
C TYR A 52 -21.86 6.82 7.40
N SER A 53 -22.68 7.84 7.14
CA SER A 53 -23.79 7.81 6.18
C SER A 53 -24.10 9.22 5.68
N GLU A 54 -24.90 9.31 4.62
CA GLU A 54 -25.33 10.61 4.10
C GLU A 54 -26.41 11.24 5.00
N ALA A 55 -27.30 10.42 5.56
CA ALA A 55 -28.32 10.86 6.51
C ALA A 55 -27.72 11.43 7.81
N SER A 56 -26.52 10.98 8.21
CA SER A 56 -25.81 11.53 9.38
C SER A 56 -24.93 12.74 9.05
N GLY A 57 -24.79 13.11 7.76
CA GLY A 57 -23.94 14.22 7.31
C GLY A 57 -22.43 14.01 7.48
N THR A 58 -22.01 12.84 7.95
CA THR A 58 -20.61 12.48 8.24
C THR A 58 -19.77 12.18 6.99
N ILE A 59 -20.45 11.77 5.91
CA ILE A 59 -19.91 11.54 4.56
C ILE A 59 -20.99 11.89 3.53
N LYS A 60 -20.58 12.26 2.32
CA LYS A 60 -21.48 12.48 1.18
C LYS A 60 -21.00 11.68 -0.01
N SER A 61 -21.92 11.12 -0.81
CA SER A 61 -21.56 10.40 -2.03
C SER A 61 -20.83 11.24 -3.08
N SER A 62 -21.05 12.56 -3.08
CA SER A 62 -20.45 13.52 -4.00
C SER A 62 -19.01 13.91 -3.68
N GLU A 63 -18.51 13.57 -2.49
CA GLU A 63 -17.21 14.02 -1.99
C GLU A 63 -16.30 12.82 -1.69
N VAL A 64 -14.99 13.01 -1.84
CA VAL A 64 -13.99 12.01 -1.40
C VAL A 64 -13.73 12.22 0.08
N LYS A 65 -14.01 11.21 0.90
CA LYS A 65 -13.68 11.24 2.33
C LYS A 65 -12.32 10.60 2.57
N GLU A 66 -11.45 11.32 3.27
CA GLU A 66 -10.12 10.83 3.65
C GLU A 66 -10.11 10.08 4.99
N PHE A 67 -9.39 8.97 5.04
CA PHE A 67 -9.21 8.10 6.21
C PHE A 67 -7.72 7.82 6.48
N ASP A 68 -7.43 7.15 7.59
CA ASP A 68 -6.09 6.64 7.88
C ASP A 68 -5.71 5.56 6.85
N GLY A 69 -4.50 5.67 6.30
CA GLY A 69 -3.96 4.73 5.33
C GLY A 69 -3.59 3.37 5.89
N ASN A 70 -3.46 3.21 7.21
CA ASN A 70 -3.21 1.91 7.85
C ASN A 70 -4.45 1.02 7.93
N LEU A 71 -5.63 1.55 7.60
CA LEU A 71 -6.86 0.78 7.55
C LEU A 71 -6.87 -0.18 6.35
N THR A 72 -7.55 -1.30 6.51
CA THR A 72 -7.89 -2.27 5.48
C THR A 72 -9.38 -2.13 5.11
N LEU A 73 -9.82 -2.77 4.03
CA LEU A 73 -11.25 -2.72 3.65
C LEU A 73 -12.17 -3.42 4.66
N ASN A 74 -11.62 -4.33 5.48
CA ASN A 74 -12.37 -5.02 6.51
C ASN A 74 -12.67 -4.14 7.74
N ASP A 75 -11.94 -3.03 7.90
CA ASP A 75 -12.18 -2.07 8.98
C ASP A 75 -13.42 -1.22 8.74
N PHE A 76 -13.92 -1.20 7.50
CA PHE A 76 -15.15 -0.53 7.08
C PHE A 76 -16.34 -1.49 7.20
N LYS A 77 -16.94 -1.52 8.37
CA LYS A 77 -18.04 -2.44 8.70
C LYS A 77 -19.38 -1.90 8.18
N VAL A 78 -19.83 -2.38 7.02
CA VAL A 78 -21.13 -2.00 6.43
C VAL A 78 -22.26 -2.38 7.39
N ALA A 79 -23.14 -1.42 7.68
CA ALA A 79 -24.29 -1.65 8.53
C ALA A 79 -25.38 -2.41 7.78
N ILE A 80 -26.06 -3.32 8.48
CA ILE A 80 -27.21 -4.05 7.94
C ILE A 80 -28.40 -3.08 7.88
N TYR A 81 -29.00 -2.95 6.72
CA TYR A 81 -30.20 -2.18 6.50
C TYR A 81 -31.42 -3.03 6.90
N THR A 82 -32.35 -2.43 7.65
CA THR A 82 -33.51 -3.14 8.22
C THR A 82 -34.77 -2.30 8.04
N SER A 83 -35.93 -2.87 8.34
CA SER A 83 -37.22 -2.16 8.23
C SER A 83 -37.28 -0.92 9.12
N THR A 84 -36.54 -0.86 10.23
CA THR A 84 -36.49 0.33 11.11
C THR A 84 -35.78 1.52 10.47
N ASN A 85 -35.09 1.32 9.34
CA ASN A 85 -34.52 2.41 8.55
C ASN A 85 -35.58 3.07 7.67
N LEU A 86 -36.78 2.53 7.56
CA LEU A 86 -37.88 3.06 6.75
C LEU A 86 -38.99 3.59 7.65
N ASP A 87 -39.51 4.76 7.30
CA ASP A 87 -40.66 5.36 7.96
C ASP A 87 -41.94 5.05 7.16
N LYS A 88 -42.98 4.60 7.84
CA LYS A 88 -44.25 4.21 7.19
C LYS A 88 -45.04 5.39 6.61
N VAL A 89 -44.73 6.63 7.01
CA VAL A 89 -45.36 7.85 6.49
C VAL A 89 -44.54 8.40 5.33
N GLU A 90 -43.21 8.42 5.47
CA GLU A 90 -42.33 9.00 4.45
C GLU A 90 -41.98 8.02 3.32
N ASN A 91 -42.00 6.71 3.57
CA ASN A 91 -41.47 5.71 2.65
C ASN A 91 -42.51 4.74 2.10
N TYR A 92 -43.78 4.90 2.45
CA TYR A 92 -44.89 4.12 1.89
C TYR A 92 -45.81 5.02 1.07
N SER A 93 -46.30 4.51 -0.05
CA SER A 93 -47.33 5.16 -0.85
C SER A 93 -48.27 4.11 -1.41
N ASP A 94 -49.55 4.43 -1.36
CA ASP A 94 -50.62 3.65 -1.99
C ASP A 94 -51.59 4.63 -2.65
N ILE A 95 -51.87 4.43 -3.94
CA ILE A 95 -52.69 5.36 -4.73
C ILE A 95 -54.19 5.22 -4.41
N ASP A 96 -54.60 4.08 -3.87
CA ASP A 96 -55.99 3.81 -3.48
C ASP A 96 -56.27 4.29 -2.05
N GLY A 97 -55.25 4.83 -1.38
CA GLY A 97 -55.35 5.40 -0.04
C GLY A 97 -55.33 4.37 1.08
N ASP A 98 -54.86 3.15 0.80
CA ASP A 98 -54.63 2.16 1.87
C ASP A 98 -53.46 2.57 2.77
N ASN A 99 -53.48 2.11 4.02
CA ASN A 99 -52.39 2.28 4.94
C ASN A 99 -51.35 1.17 4.76
N ALA A 100 -50.11 1.44 5.16
CA ALA A 100 -49.10 0.39 5.29
C ALA A 100 -49.52 -0.65 6.34
N ASP A 101 -49.08 -1.91 6.15
CA ASP A 101 -49.28 -2.97 7.14
C ASP A 101 -48.77 -2.52 8.52
N PRO A 102 -49.58 -2.64 9.59
CA PRO A 102 -49.23 -2.11 10.90
C PRO A 102 -48.12 -2.88 11.63
N GLN A 103 -47.84 -4.13 11.24
CA GLN A 103 -46.83 -4.98 11.85
C GLN A 103 -45.56 -5.10 10.99
N GLN A 104 -45.72 -5.25 9.67
CA GLN A 104 -44.62 -5.46 8.72
C GLN A 104 -44.80 -4.59 7.46
N PRO A 105 -44.74 -3.24 7.59
CA PRO A 105 -44.98 -2.33 6.46
C PRO A 105 -43.96 -2.48 5.32
N PHE A 106 -42.77 -3.00 5.64
CA PHE A 106 -41.71 -3.20 4.67
C PHE A 106 -41.01 -4.53 4.87
N LYS A 107 -40.74 -5.20 3.74
CA LYS A 107 -39.86 -6.35 3.67
C LYS A 107 -38.52 -5.91 3.11
N VAL A 108 -37.47 -6.11 3.90
CA VAL A 108 -36.11 -5.69 3.57
C VAL A 108 -35.25 -6.94 3.34
N GLU A 109 -34.68 -7.05 2.13
CA GLU A 109 -33.78 -8.14 1.79
C GLU A 109 -32.37 -7.92 2.36
N MET A 110 -31.47 -8.89 2.15
CA MET A 110 -30.09 -8.81 2.63
C MET A 110 -29.34 -7.60 2.05
N THR A 111 -28.66 -6.85 2.92
CA THR A 111 -27.74 -5.78 2.49
C THR A 111 -26.49 -6.37 1.86
N ASN A 112 -26.25 -6.03 0.60
CA ASN A 112 -25.08 -6.42 -0.16
C ASN A 112 -24.14 -5.24 -0.35
N TYR A 113 -22.83 -5.49 -0.40
CA TYR A 113 -21.85 -4.45 -0.65
C TYR A 113 -20.64 -4.92 -1.43
N TRP A 114 -20.02 -3.97 -2.13
CA TRP A 114 -18.87 -4.22 -3.00
C TRP A 114 -17.88 -3.06 -2.95
N TRP A 115 -16.61 -3.41 -3.05
CA TRP A 115 -15.51 -2.47 -3.17
C TRP A 115 -14.95 -2.50 -4.58
N TYR A 116 -14.69 -1.33 -5.11
CA TYR A 116 -14.02 -1.13 -6.38
C TYR A 116 -12.91 -0.11 -6.23
N ASP A 117 -11.84 -0.27 -6.99
CA ASP A 117 -10.88 0.82 -7.19
C ASP A 117 -11.42 1.86 -8.19
N ASN A 118 -10.70 2.95 -8.39
CA ASN A 118 -11.12 4.01 -9.30
C ASN A 118 -11.06 3.61 -10.79
N ASN A 119 -10.36 2.52 -11.13
CA ASN A 119 -10.35 1.93 -12.46
C ASN A 119 -11.56 1.02 -12.71
N GLY A 120 -12.41 0.80 -11.69
CA GLY A 120 -13.57 -0.08 -11.77
C GLY A 120 -13.25 -1.56 -11.54
N VAL A 121 -12.06 -1.89 -11.05
CA VAL A 121 -11.68 -3.25 -10.68
C VAL A 121 -12.28 -3.58 -9.32
N ARG A 122 -13.03 -4.69 -9.24
CA ARG A 122 -13.63 -5.15 -7.99
C ARG A 122 -12.57 -5.73 -7.06
N ILE A 123 -12.54 -5.27 -5.80
CA ILE A 123 -11.58 -5.72 -4.80
C ILE A 123 -12.17 -6.88 -4.00
N ILE A 124 -11.51 -8.05 -4.08
CA ILE A 124 -11.99 -9.33 -3.52
C ILE A 124 -10.87 -10.10 -2.83
N GLY A 125 -11.23 -11.15 -2.07
CA GLY A 125 -10.26 -12.07 -1.47
C GLY A 125 -9.26 -11.38 -0.53
N ASP A 126 -8.00 -11.77 -0.64
CA ASP A 126 -6.91 -11.26 0.20
C ASP A 126 -6.57 -9.79 -0.05
N ASP A 127 -6.96 -9.21 -1.19
CA ASP A 127 -6.78 -7.78 -1.43
C ASP A 127 -7.54 -6.92 -0.40
N LYS A 128 -8.65 -7.43 0.15
CA LYS A 128 -9.37 -6.74 1.23
C LYS A 128 -8.56 -6.61 2.53
N LYS A 129 -7.55 -7.47 2.72
CA LYS A 129 -6.66 -7.45 3.90
C LYS A 129 -5.48 -6.50 3.71
N LYS A 130 -5.25 -6.01 2.49
CA LYS A 130 -4.21 -5.00 2.24
C LYS A 130 -4.64 -3.67 2.86
N ILE A 131 -3.68 -2.97 3.44
CA ILE A 131 -3.89 -1.58 3.85
C ILE A 131 -4.22 -0.73 2.63
N ILE A 132 -5.05 0.30 2.78
CA ILE A 132 -5.44 1.18 1.68
C ILE A 132 -4.37 2.24 1.38
N GLY A 133 -3.45 2.46 2.32
CA GLY A 133 -2.48 3.55 2.32
C GLY A 133 -1.22 3.31 1.49
N CYS A 134 -0.07 3.40 2.16
CA CYS A 134 1.25 3.36 1.55
C CYS A 134 1.51 2.04 0.80
N GLY A 135 1.83 2.15 -0.50
CA GLY A 135 2.17 0.98 -1.31
C GLY A 135 1.02 0.02 -1.57
N SER A 136 -0.23 0.44 -1.32
CA SER A 136 -1.41 -0.40 -1.55
C SER A 136 -1.63 -0.73 -3.02
N GLY A 137 -1.25 0.21 -3.91
CA GLY A 137 -1.41 0.06 -5.36
C GLY A 137 -2.84 0.20 -5.86
N PHE A 138 -3.82 0.44 -4.98
CA PHE A 138 -5.20 0.67 -5.40
C PHE A 138 -5.34 2.05 -6.05
N SER A 139 -5.99 2.10 -7.21
CA SER A 139 -6.37 3.35 -7.89
C SER A 139 -7.40 4.09 -7.04
N MET A 140 -7.10 5.33 -6.65
CA MET A 140 -7.92 6.12 -5.72
C MET A 140 -8.81 7.15 -6.45
N PRO A 141 -9.97 7.54 -5.87
CA PRO A 141 -10.57 7.01 -4.64
C PRO A 141 -11.21 5.63 -4.84
N LEU A 142 -11.25 4.82 -3.77
CA LEU A 142 -12.04 3.60 -3.72
C LEU A 142 -13.53 3.92 -3.72
N LYS A 143 -14.33 3.00 -4.24
CA LYS A 143 -15.80 3.08 -4.27
C LYS A 143 -16.39 1.93 -3.45
N LEU A 144 -17.10 2.28 -2.38
CA LEU A 144 -17.94 1.35 -1.64
C LEU A 144 -19.39 1.50 -2.12
N ILE A 145 -19.93 0.46 -2.74
CA ILE A 145 -21.33 0.40 -3.19
C ILE A 145 -22.10 -0.48 -2.21
N ILE A 146 -23.18 0.04 -1.63
CA ILE A 146 -24.08 -0.66 -0.71
C ILE A 146 -25.46 -0.71 -1.37
N LYS A 147 -26.10 -1.89 -1.38
CA LYS A 147 -27.43 -2.09 -1.96
C LYS A 147 -28.33 -2.91 -1.06
N THR A 148 -29.62 -2.62 -1.06
CA THR A 148 -30.66 -3.43 -0.42
C THR A 148 -31.95 -3.32 -1.21
N ASN A 149 -32.63 -4.44 -1.42
CA ASN A 149 -33.95 -4.44 -2.02
C ASN A 149 -35.02 -4.34 -0.94
N VAL A 150 -36.07 -3.58 -1.22
CA VAL A 150 -37.18 -3.34 -0.30
C VAL A 150 -38.50 -3.46 -1.03
N ARG A 151 -39.50 -4.05 -0.37
CA ARG A 151 -40.90 -4.10 -0.81
C ARG A 151 -41.80 -3.45 0.25
N ALA A 152 -42.90 -2.85 -0.18
CA ALA A 152 -43.94 -2.33 0.69
C ALA A 152 -45.04 -3.39 0.88
N HIS A 153 -45.67 -3.39 2.06
CA HIS A 153 -46.86 -4.17 2.35
C HIS A 153 -48.02 -3.25 2.77
N SER A 154 -49.18 -3.47 2.17
CA SER A 154 -50.42 -2.74 2.50
C SER A 154 -51.20 -3.47 3.60
N ALA A 155 -52.07 -2.75 4.31
CA ALA A 155 -52.83 -3.32 5.42
C ALA A 155 -54.04 -4.16 4.95
N TYR A 156 -54.66 -3.77 3.83
CA TYR A 156 -55.90 -4.38 3.31
C TYR A 156 -55.91 -4.56 1.79
N GLY A 157 -54.88 -4.07 1.09
CA GLY A 157 -54.78 -4.10 -0.37
C GLY A 157 -54.66 -5.51 -0.96
N ILE A 158 -55.26 -5.73 -2.13
CA ILE A 158 -54.95 -6.84 -3.04
C ILE A 158 -54.55 -6.23 -4.39
N PRO A 159 -53.29 -6.41 -4.83
CA PRO A 159 -52.21 -7.14 -4.15
C PRO A 159 -51.70 -6.45 -2.88
N ASP A 160 -51.25 -7.25 -1.91
CA ASP A 160 -50.78 -6.82 -0.58
C ASP A 160 -49.27 -6.51 -0.53
N GLU A 161 -48.50 -6.99 -1.50
CA GLU A 161 -47.06 -6.76 -1.64
C GLU A 161 -46.75 -5.95 -2.91
N GLY A 162 -45.87 -4.96 -2.76
CA GLY A 162 -45.35 -4.16 -3.87
C GLY A 162 -44.15 -4.80 -4.58
N GLU A 163 -43.87 -4.30 -5.78
CA GLU A 163 -42.64 -4.66 -6.51
C GLU A 163 -41.38 -4.21 -5.74
N PRO A 164 -40.28 -4.98 -5.80
CA PRO A 164 -39.05 -4.62 -5.12
C PRO A 164 -38.40 -3.40 -5.77
N ILE A 165 -37.99 -2.45 -4.94
CA ILE A 165 -37.09 -1.37 -5.33
C ILE A 165 -35.70 -1.60 -4.75
N THR A 166 -34.66 -1.18 -5.47
CA THR A 166 -33.29 -1.21 -4.95
C THR A 166 -32.91 0.14 -4.37
N LEU A 167 -32.67 0.19 -3.05
CA LEU A 167 -31.97 1.28 -2.40
C LEU A 167 -30.48 1.06 -2.58
N ALA A 168 -29.76 2.09 -3.07
CA ALA A 168 -28.33 1.98 -3.35
C ALA A 168 -27.61 3.26 -2.99
N LYS A 169 -26.40 3.12 -2.43
CA LYS A 169 -25.52 4.25 -2.14
C LYS A 169 -24.07 3.91 -2.50
N THR A 170 -23.35 4.91 -2.99
CA THR A 170 -21.93 4.77 -3.39
C THR A 170 -21.12 5.82 -2.66
N TYR A 171 -20.10 5.40 -1.91
CA TYR A 171 -19.20 6.30 -1.18
C TYR A 171 -17.81 6.29 -1.79
N GLN A 172 -17.19 7.47 -1.88
CA GLN A 172 -15.82 7.64 -2.36
C GLN A 172 -14.88 7.79 -1.16
N ILE A 173 -13.92 6.88 -1.05
CA ILE A 173 -13.08 6.70 0.13
C ILE A 173 -11.62 6.69 -0.32
N ALA A 174 -10.79 7.44 0.38
CA ALA A 174 -9.36 7.41 0.14
C ALA A 174 -8.56 7.55 1.43
N PRO A 175 -7.32 7.08 1.47
CA PRO A 175 -6.35 7.53 2.46
C PRO A 175 -5.87 8.95 2.19
N LYS A 176 -5.33 9.60 3.22
CA LYS A 176 -4.51 10.81 3.07
C LYS A 176 -3.31 10.54 2.17
N SER A 177 -3.15 11.34 1.12
CA SER A 177 -2.03 11.20 0.20
C SER A 177 -0.69 11.59 0.86
N GLN A 178 0.38 10.85 0.55
CA GLN A 178 1.75 11.17 0.97
C GLN A 178 2.77 10.36 0.15
N ILE A 179 4.03 10.80 0.19
CA ILE A 179 5.18 10.01 -0.23
C ILE A 179 5.59 9.14 0.96
N CYS A 180 5.59 7.83 0.78
CA CYS A 180 5.81 6.87 1.85
C CYS A 180 7.27 6.42 1.91
N TYR A 181 7.82 6.04 0.76
CA TYR A 181 9.15 5.45 0.66
C TYR A 181 9.88 5.90 -0.59
N ALA A 182 11.19 5.69 -0.62
CA ALA A 182 12.03 5.73 -1.80
C ALA A 182 12.66 4.35 -1.96
N LYS A 183 12.33 3.67 -3.06
CA LYS A 183 12.64 2.27 -3.34
C LYS A 183 13.77 2.17 -4.36
N PRO A 184 15.02 1.85 -3.94
CA PRO A 184 16.11 1.62 -4.88
C PRO A 184 15.78 0.47 -5.84
N ASN A 185 16.19 0.55 -7.10
CA ASN A 185 15.81 -0.46 -8.11
C ASN A 185 16.27 -1.89 -7.74
N ALA A 186 17.38 -2.04 -7.01
CA ALA A 186 17.81 -3.35 -6.52
C ALA A 186 16.75 -4.04 -5.62
N THR A 187 15.89 -3.27 -4.95
CA THR A 187 14.74 -3.78 -4.17
C THR A 187 13.68 -4.43 -5.06
N VAL A 188 13.50 -3.90 -6.28
CA VAL A 188 12.54 -4.43 -7.27
C VAL A 188 13.09 -5.72 -7.88
N VAL A 189 14.39 -5.73 -8.19
CA VAL A 189 15.07 -6.85 -8.87
C VAL A 189 15.36 -8.01 -7.91
N TYR A 190 15.81 -7.73 -6.69
CA TYR A 190 16.19 -8.74 -5.70
C TYR A 190 15.22 -8.78 -4.53
N GLN A 191 13.93 -8.98 -4.80
CA GLN A 191 12.88 -8.98 -3.77
C GLN A 191 13.19 -9.96 -2.62
N ASN A 192 13.73 -11.14 -2.94
CA ASN A 192 14.07 -12.18 -1.97
C ASN A 192 15.48 -12.07 -1.37
N ALA A 193 16.25 -11.04 -1.73
CA ALA A 193 17.66 -10.88 -1.34
C ALA A 193 18.07 -9.39 -1.18
N GLN A 194 17.31 -8.63 -0.39
CA GLN A 194 17.52 -7.18 -0.21
C GLN A 194 18.60 -6.84 0.82
N TRP A 195 18.79 -7.72 1.80
CA TRP A 195 19.91 -7.72 2.74
C TRP A 195 20.20 -9.13 3.26
N HIS A 196 21.46 -9.36 3.61
CA HIS A 196 21.94 -10.59 4.22
C HIS A 196 22.51 -10.29 5.61
N GLY A 197 22.17 -11.09 6.61
CA GLY A 197 22.62 -10.95 7.99
C GLY A 197 23.62 -12.02 8.40
N PHE A 198 24.23 -11.82 9.57
CA PHE A 198 25.07 -12.80 10.25
C PHE A 198 24.65 -12.88 11.71
N ASP A 199 24.77 -14.06 12.31
CA ASP A 199 24.63 -14.20 13.76
C ASP A 199 25.91 -13.73 14.50
N GLU A 200 25.90 -13.84 15.83
CA GLU A 200 27.03 -13.46 16.68
C GLU A 200 28.30 -14.29 16.45
N ASN A 201 28.17 -15.48 15.85
CA ASN A 201 29.28 -16.38 15.56
C ASN A 201 29.78 -16.26 14.11
N GLY A 202 29.18 -15.36 13.31
CA GLY A 202 29.53 -15.17 11.91
C GLY A 202 28.85 -16.16 10.96
N ASN A 203 27.85 -16.92 11.42
CA ASN A 203 27.08 -17.77 10.52
C ASN A 203 26.10 -16.93 9.71
N SER A 204 26.02 -17.23 8.42
CA SER A 204 25.04 -16.64 7.50
C SER A 204 23.61 -16.85 8.01
N GLN A 205 22.83 -15.77 8.03
CA GLN A 205 21.40 -15.81 8.31
C GLN A 205 20.59 -15.78 7.01
N LYS A 206 19.31 -16.16 7.13
CA LYS A 206 18.35 -16.07 6.03
C LYS A 206 18.30 -14.63 5.49
N TRP A 207 18.25 -14.50 4.17
CA TRP A 207 17.95 -13.23 3.50
C TRP A 207 16.65 -12.62 4.03
N ASN A 208 16.61 -11.29 4.07
CA ASN A 208 15.43 -10.51 4.47
C ASN A 208 14.90 -10.84 5.88
N LEU A 209 15.75 -11.34 6.79
CA LEU A 209 15.33 -11.65 8.16
C LEU A 209 14.82 -10.38 8.85
N GLU A 210 13.51 -10.33 9.14
CA GLU A 210 12.80 -9.11 9.58
C GLU A 210 13.38 -8.51 10.86
N ASN A 211 13.78 -9.37 11.80
CA ASN A 211 14.35 -9.03 13.10
C ASN A 211 15.88 -9.28 13.15
N SER A 212 16.59 -9.13 12.02
CA SER A 212 18.04 -9.28 11.99
C SER A 212 18.70 -8.24 12.91
N ILE A 213 19.47 -8.69 13.89
CA ILE A 213 20.37 -7.82 14.66
C ILE A 213 21.58 -7.53 13.78
N ILE A 214 21.94 -6.26 13.63
CA ILE A 214 23.13 -5.86 12.88
C ILE A 214 24.36 -6.34 13.65
N SER A 215 25.16 -7.22 13.06
CA SER A 215 26.38 -7.69 13.69
C SER A 215 27.43 -6.57 13.73
N PRO A 216 28.00 -6.22 14.91
CA PRO A 216 29.08 -5.24 14.99
C PRO A 216 30.34 -5.67 14.23
N GLU A 217 30.52 -6.96 14.00
CA GLU A 217 31.72 -7.53 13.39
C GLU A 217 31.53 -7.87 11.90
N TYR A 218 30.37 -8.43 11.55
CA TYR A 218 30.10 -8.94 10.20
C TYR A 218 29.12 -8.03 9.41
N GLY A 219 28.44 -7.11 10.09
CA GLY A 219 27.48 -6.20 9.48
C GLY A 219 26.18 -6.91 9.11
N GLY A 220 25.68 -6.61 7.91
CA GLY A 220 24.42 -7.14 7.43
C GLY A 220 23.18 -6.46 8.02
N GLY A 221 22.01 -6.94 7.64
CA GLY A 221 20.75 -6.39 8.17
C GLY A 221 20.36 -5.04 7.56
N ARG A 222 19.55 -4.29 8.30
CA ARG A 222 19.01 -2.98 7.89
C ARG A 222 18.77 -2.09 9.11
N THR A 223 18.80 -0.78 8.91
CA THR A 223 18.29 0.17 9.91
C THR A 223 16.75 0.20 9.91
N SER A 224 16.16 0.86 10.90
CA SER A 224 14.70 1.05 11.00
C SER A 224 14.11 1.95 9.91
N ASP A 225 14.94 2.58 9.09
CA ASP A 225 14.50 3.40 7.96
C ASP A 225 14.22 2.58 6.71
N TYR A 226 14.82 1.40 6.57
CA TYR A 226 14.58 0.52 5.43
C TYR A 226 13.44 -0.44 5.76
N VAL A 227 12.45 -0.54 4.87
CA VAL A 227 11.29 -1.44 4.99
C VAL A 227 11.35 -2.45 3.85
N LEU A 228 11.15 -3.72 4.18
CA LEU A 228 11.12 -4.81 3.21
C LEU A 228 10.16 -4.48 2.07
N ASP A 229 10.61 -4.70 0.84
CA ASP A 229 9.87 -4.48 -0.42
C ASP A 229 9.53 -3.01 -0.75
N PHE A 230 9.70 -2.09 0.18
CA PHE A 230 9.37 -0.67 -0.02
C PHE A 230 10.60 0.25 -0.05
N GLY A 231 11.75 -0.18 0.48
CA GLY A 231 12.97 0.62 0.52
C GLY A 231 13.01 1.59 1.70
N PHE A 232 13.63 2.75 1.55
CA PHE A 232 13.81 3.70 2.65
C PHE A 232 12.55 4.53 2.89
N LYS A 233 12.18 4.77 4.14
CA LYS A 233 11.14 5.74 4.52
C LYS A 233 11.46 7.10 3.92
N ALA A 234 10.46 7.71 3.29
CA ALA A 234 10.60 9.06 2.73
C ALA A 234 10.86 10.11 3.82
N LYS A 235 10.35 9.85 5.03
CA LYS A 235 10.68 10.57 6.27
C LYS A 235 11.45 9.61 7.19
N PRO A 236 12.78 9.58 7.10
CA PRO A 236 13.59 8.70 7.94
C PRO A 236 13.49 9.10 9.41
N THR A 237 13.71 8.10 10.26
CA THR A 237 13.64 8.16 11.72
C THR A 237 14.98 7.84 12.38
N TYR A 238 15.84 7.07 11.69
CA TYR A 238 17.18 6.73 12.15
C TYR A 238 18.23 7.68 11.57
N SER A 239 18.19 7.93 10.27
CA SER A 239 19.05 8.90 9.60
C SER A 239 18.49 10.31 9.68
N SER A 240 19.36 11.29 9.87
CA SER A 240 19.01 12.71 9.74
C SER A 240 19.02 13.20 8.28
N LYS A 241 19.31 12.32 7.32
CA LYS A 241 19.41 12.62 5.88
C LYS A 241 18.35 11.86 5.10
N THR A 242 17.93 12.42 3.97
CA THR A 242 17.00 11.78 3.04
C THR A 242 17.74 10.98 1.98
N PHE A 243 17.29 9.77 1.68
CA PHE A 243 17.83 8.96 0.61
C PHE A 243 17.52 9.58 -0.78
N PRO A 244 18.41 9.50 -1.77
CA PRO A 244 19.81 9.11 -1.66
C PRO A 244 20.72 10.28 -1.26
N THR A 245 21.81 9.95 -0.58
CA THR A 245 22.92 10.89 -0.29
C THR A 245 24.16 10.61 -1.13
N THR A 246 24.21 9.42 -1.73
CA THR A 246 25.23 8.95 -2.67
C THR A 246 24.62 8.74 -4.05
N GLY A 247 25.44 8.63 -5.10
CA GLY A 247 24.92 8.36 -6.43
C GLY A 247 25.98 7.92 -7.43
N PHE A 248 25.50 7.51 -8.59
CA PHE A 248 26.31 7.17 -9.76
C PHE A 248 25.45 7.30 -11.03
N PRO A 249 26.05 7.47 -12.22
CA PRO A 249 25.31 7.45 -13.47
C PRO A 249 24.52 6.15 -13.65
N GLY A 250 23.22 6.27 -13.93
CA GLY A 250 22.30 5.14 -14.09
C GLY A 250 21.71 4.62 -12.78
N ALA A 251 22.02 5.23 -11.63
CA ALA A 251 21.34 4.92 -10.37
C ALA A 251 19.84 5.26 -10.47
N GLN A 252 18.99 4.35 -10.00
CA GLN A 252 17.53 4.48 -10.13
C GLN A 252 16.81 4.10 -8.85
N PHE A 253 15.77 4.86 -8.50
CA PHE A 253 14.86 4.54 -7.41
C PHE A 253 13.45 5.05 -7.71
N GLN A 254 12.43 4.44 -7.11
CA GLN A 254 11.03 4.85 -7.27
C GLN A 254 10.48 5.45 -5.98
N LEU A 255 9.79 6.59 -6.07
CA LEU A 255 8.98 7.07 -4.95
C LEU A 255 7.77 6.16 -4.77
N VAL A 256 7.51 5.65 -3.57
CA VAL A 256 6.31 4.85 -3.29
C VAL A 256 5.28 5.76 -2.64
N MET A 257 4.12 5.90 -3.30
CA MET A 257 3.04 6.76 -2.84
C MET A 257 1.99 5.97 -2.03
N THR A 258 1.12 6.71 -1.35
CA THR A 258 -0.19 6.20 -0.93
C THR A 258 -1.07 5.94 -2.15
N GLY A 259 -1.74 4.79 -2.23
CA GLY A 259 -2.58 4.43 -3.38
C GLY A 259 -1.76 3.98 -4.59
N ALA A 260 -2.27 4.22 -5.80
CA ALA A 260 -1.56 3.88 -7.03
C ALA A 260 -0.64 5.03 -7.47
N GLN A 261 0.51 4.69 -8.05
CA GLN A 261 1.43 5.68 -8.63
C GLN A 261 0.74 6.54 -9.70
N THR A 262 -0.20 5.93 -10.44
CA THR A 262 -0.97 6.59 -11.50
C THR A 262 -1.94 7.66 -10.99
N ASP A 263 -2.19 7.73 -9.68
CA ASP A 263 -3.02 8.78 -9.06
C ASP A 263 -2.27 10.12 -8.99
N TYR A 264 -0.97 10.12 -9.31
CA TYR A 264 -0.10 11.28 -9.24
C TYR A 264 0.49 11.64 -10.60
N GLU A 265 0.89 12.89 -10.72
CA GLU A 265 1.75 13.40 -11.78
C GLU A 265 3.08 13.81 -11.16
N PHE A 266 4.18 13.29 -11.72
CA PHE A 266 5.52 13.50 -11.20
C PHE A 266 6.30 14.48 -12.07
N SER A 267 7.02 15.38 -11.44
CA SER A 267 7.89 16.35 -12.14
C SER A 267 9.13 16.67 -11.31
N VAL A 268 10.24 16.96 -12.00
CA VAL A 268 11.43 17.57 -11.38
C VAL A 268 11.22 19.08 -11.40
N ILE A 269 11.22 19.73 -10.24
CA ILE A 269 10.98 21.18 -10.13
C ILE A 269 12.27 21.99 -9.94
N THR A 270 13.38 21.33 -9.60
CA THR A 270 14.72 21.94 -9.60
C THR A 270 15.25 22.13 -11.02
N GLN A 271 16.02 23.21 -11.26
CA GLN A 271 16.65 23.48 -12.56
C GLN A 271 17.85 22.56 -12.80
N THR A 272 17.57 21.27 -13.03
CA THR A 272 18.58 20.22 -13.19
C THR A 272 18.39 19.50 -14.52
N LYS A 273 18.19 20.27 -15.60
CA LYS A 273 18.06 19.73 -16.97
C LYS A 273 19.28 18.82 -17.24
N ASP A 274 19.00 17.61 -17.73
CA ASP A 274 19.99 16.56 -18.06
C ASP A 274 20.72 15.89 -16.88
N VAL A 275 20.33 16.16 -15.63
CA VAL A 275 20.95 15.55 -14.44
C VAL A 275 20.09 14.44 -13.85
N VAL A 276 18.78 14.68 -13.74
CA VAL A 276 17.81 13.74 -13.16
C VAL A 276 16.57 13.72 -14.04
N ASP A 277 16.07 12.51 -14.30
CA ASP A 277 14.76 12.30 -14.93
C ASP A 277 13.80 11.66 -13.92
N VAL A 278 12.51 11.95 -14.07
CA VAL A 278 11.42 11.22 -13.40
C VAL A 278 10.40 10.78 -14.44
N ASP A 279 9.96 9.53 -14.36
CA ASP A 279 8.92 9.00 -15.25
C ASP A 279 7.51 9.15 -14.67
N SER A 280 6.50 8.71 -15.44
CA SER A 280 5.08 8.79 -15.06
C SER A 280 4.69 7.91 -13.88
N LEU A 281 5.57 6.98 -13.47
CA LEU A 281 5.38 6.10 -12.32
C LEU A 281 6.24 6.51 -11.13
N GLY A 282 6.86 7.70 -11.17
CA GLY A 282 7.69 8.23 -10.09
C GLY A 282 9.04 7.51 -9.96
N SER A 283 9.51 6.84 -11.01
CA SER A 283 10.87 6.29 -11.09
C SER A 283 11.84 7.38 -11.48
N ILE A 284 12.83 7.61 -10.62
CA ILE A 284 13.83 8.66 -10.71
C ILE A 284 15.15 8.03 -11.15
N THR A 285 15.77 8.57 -12.20
CA THR A 285 17.08 8.13 -12.71
C THR A 285 18.11 9.24 -12.63
N LEU A 286 19.26 8.96 -12.00
CA LEU A 286 20.39 9.88 -11.92
C LEU A 286 21.29 9.71 -13.15
N LYS A 287 21.39 10.73 -13.99
CA LYS A 287 22.25 10.73 -15.18
C LYS A 287 23.64 11.28 -14.90
N LYS A 288 23.71 12.36 -14.10
CA LYS A 288 24.93 13.09 -13.76
C LYS A 288 24.89 13.52 -12.30
N LYS A 289 26.05 13.92 -11.76
CA LYS A 289 26.15 14.47 -10.41
C LYS A 289 25.39 15.80 -10.33
N PRO A 290 24.40 15.95 -9.46
CA PRO A 290 23.77 17.24 -9.20
C PRO A 290 24.76 18.21 -8.56
N SER A 291 24.62 19.51 -8.81
CA SER A 291 25.40 20.55 -8.13
C SER A 291 24.82 20.91 -6.77
N ASP A 292 23.53 20.64 -6.55
CA ASP A 292 22.79 20.96 -5.34
C ASP A 292 21.63 19.96 -5.14
N GLN A 293 20.82 20.17 -4.11
CA GLN A 293 19.60 19.44 -3.82
C GLN A 293 18.66 19.36 -5.04
N VAL A 294 18.11 18.18 -5.25
CA VAL A 294 17.09 17.88 -6.27
C VAL A 294 15.74 17.76 -5.59
N ILE A 295 14.70 18.32 -6.21
CA ILE A 295 13.32 18.21 -5.70
C ILE A 295 12.43 17.62 -6.80
N VAL A 296 11.80 16.49 -6.45
CA VAL A 296 10.77 15.84 -7.27
C VAL A 296 9.42 16.06 -6.60
N GLN A 297 8.47 16.59 -7.35
CA GLN A 297 7.12 16.87 -6.88
C GLN A 297 6.14 15.81 -7.41
N ALA A 298 5.30 15.28 -6.52
CA ALA A 298 4.14 14.47 -6.85
C ALA A 298 2.87 15.31 -6.65
N THR A 299 2.16 15.61 -7.73
CA THR A 299 0.88 16.32 -7.71
C THR A 299 -0.27 15.33 -7.79
N LEU A 300 -1.17 15.35 -6.81
CA LEU A 300 -2.34 14.46 -6.79
C LEU A 300 -3.32 14.83 -7.91
N LYS A 301 -3.75 13.87 -8.73
CA LYS A 301 -4.61 14.16 -9.89
C LYS A 301 -6.05 14.52 -9.50
N ARG A 302 -6.60 13.85 -8.48
CA ARG A 302 -7.97 14.11 -8.00
C ARG A 302 -8.13 15.50 -7.34
N ASP A 303 -7.03 16.06 -6.84
CA ASP A 303 -6.97 17.41 -6.26
C ASP A 303 -5.60 18.01 -6.53
N ARG A 304 -5.53 18.86 -7.57
CA ARG A 304 -4.28 19.47 -8.04
C ARG A 304 -3.68 20.49 -7.06
N SER A 305 -4.41 20.88 -6.01
CA SER A 305 -3.87 21.73 -4.94
C SER A 305 -2.95 20.95 -4.00
N VAL A 306 -3.11 19.63 -3.93
CA VAL A 306 -2.31 18.76 -3.07
C VAL A 306 -1.02 18.33 -3.78
N LYS A 307 0.10 18.75 -3.22
CA LYS A 307 1.45 18.51 -3.74
C LYS A 307 2.34 17.97 -2.64
N HIS A 308 3.18 17.00 -3.00
CA HIS A 308 4.18 16.42 -2.12
C HIS A 308 5.56 16.54 -2.75
N ASP A 309 6.50 17.13 -2.01
CA ASP A 309 7.86 17.30 -2.49
C ASP A 309 8.79 16.27 -1.84
N TYR A 310 9.65 15.66 -2.65
CA TYR A 310 10.73 14.80 -2.21
C TYR A 310 12.07 15.44 -2.53
N SER A 311 12.80 15.85 -1.50
CA SER A 311 14.08 16.54 -1.62
C SER A 311 15.24 15.62 -1.22
N PHE A 312 16.25 15.50 -2.08
CA PHE A 312 17.42 14.65 -1.85
C PHE A 312 18.69 15.28 -2.43
N ASN A 313 19.87 14.87 -1.94
CA ASN A 313 21.15 15.44 -2.37
C ASN A 313 22.23 14.35 -2.49
N PRO A 314 22.44 13.76 -3.68
CA PRO A 314 23.33 12.63 -3.87
C PRO A 314 24.80 13.05 -4.12
N THR A 315 25.25 14.15 -3.49
CA THR A 315 26.59 14.72 -3.72
C THR A 315 27.65 14.26 -2.73
N SER A 316 27.26 13.60 -1.63
CA SER A 316 28.22 13.19 -0.59
C SER A 316 29.26 12.22 -1.17
N ILE A 317 28.81 11.28 -2.00
CA ILE A 317 29.66 10.34 -2.74
C ILE A 317 29.08 10.18 -4.14
N TRP A 318 29.86 10.55 -5.17
CA TRP A 318 29.50 10.31 -6.56
C TRP A 318 30.51 9.38 -7.21
N ALA A 319 30.06 8.19 -7.61
CA ALA A 319 30.90 7.16 -8.20
C ALA A 319 30.70 7.05 -9.72
N ILE A 320 31.81 6.91 -10.44
CA ILE A 320 31.84 6.68 -11.88
C ILE A 320 32.53 5.33 -12.13
N PRO A 321 31.79 4.21 -12.18
CA PRO A 321 32.34 2.91 -12.54
C PRO A 321 32.91 2.93 -13.97
N GLN A 322 34.06 2.29 -14.18
CA GLN A 322 34.80 2.32 -15.46
C GLN A 322 34.40 1.20 -16.45
N GLY A 323 33.19 0.66 -16.32
CA GLY A 323 32.62 -0.34 -17.22
C GLY A 323 33.39 -1.66 -17.21
N ASP A 324 33.74 -2.16 -18.39
CA ASP A 324 34.44 -3.45 -18.54
C ASP A 324 35.94 -3.38 -18.24
N PHE A 325 36.45 -2.20 -17.87
CA PHE A 325 37.84 -2.05 -17.47
C PHE A 325 38.13 -2.76 -16.14
N LYS A 326 39.10 -3.67 -16.18
CA LYS A 326 39.68 -4.34 -15.02
C LYS A 326 41.21 -4.34 -15.16
N GLY A 327 41.93 -4.12 -14.07
CA GLY A 327 43.39 -4.00 -14.10
C GLY A 327 44.04 -4.24 -12.75
N TYR A 328 45.36 -4.39 -12.75
CA TYR A 328 46.18 -4.27 -11.54
C TYR A 328 46.04 -2.88 -10.93
N TRP A 329 46.28 -2.75 -9.62
CA TRP A 329 46.12 -1.48 -8.91
C TRP A 329 46.85 -0.30 -9.59
N ASN A 330 48.12 -0.49 -9.98
CA ASN A 330 48.94 0.56 -10.58
C ASN A 330 48.36 1.13 -11.90
N VAL A 331 47.76 0.28 -12.73
CA VAL A 331 47.08 0.70 -13.97
C VAL A 331 45.71 1.30 -13.64
N SER A 332 44.96 0.69 -12.72
CA SER A 332 43.61 1.10 -12.36
C SER A 332 43.57 2.49 -11.71
N GLN A 333 44.47 2.80 -10.76
CA GLN A 333 44.52 4.14 -10.14
C GLN A 333 44.77 5.24 -11.19
N THR A 334 45.55 4.94 -12.22
CA THR A 334 45.85 5.86 -13.32
C THR A 334 44.62 6.10 -14.19
N LYS A 335 43.73 5.11 -14.32
CA LYS A 335 42.42 5.27 -15.00
C LYS A 335 41.54 6.32 -14.31
N CYS A 336 41.67 6.47 -12.99
CA CYS A 336 41.02 7.53 -12.22
C CYS A 336 41.86 8.84 -12.16
N GLY A 337 42.97 8.92 -12.88
CA GLY A 337 43.92 10.05 -12.85
C GLY A 337 44.87 10.03 -11.64
N SER A 338 44.45 9.48 -10.50
CA SER A 338 45.31 9.23 -9.33
C SER A 338 44.64 8.30 -8.32
N ALA A 339 45.41 7.78 -7.36
CA ALA A 339 44.89 7.04 -6.21
C ALA A 339 43.85 7.81 -5.39
N PHE A 340 43.99 9.15 -5.27
CA PHE A 340 43.08 9.99 -4.49
C PHE A 340 41.67 10.03 -5.08
N ASN A 341 41.55 9.85 -6.40
CA ASN A 341 40.29 9.79 -7.10
C ASN A 341 39.67 8.39 -7.09
N VAL A 342 40.31 7.39 -6.50
CA VAL A 342 39.71 6.08 -6.27
C VAL A 342 38.91 6.13 -4.95
N LEU A 343 37.73 5.51 -4.93
CA LEU A 343 36.90 5.44 -3.73
C LEU A 343 37.63 4.68 -2.60
N SER A 344 37.37 5.07 -1.36
CA SER A 344 37.77 4.31 -0.16
C SER A 344 36.72 3.24 0.14
N ARG A 345 37.08 2.28 1.01
CA ARG A 345 36.14 1.29 1.53
C ARG A 345 34.91 1.94 2.15
N GLY A 346 35.12 2.97 2.98
CA GLY A 346 34.04 3.68 3.66
C GLY A 346 33.11 4.46 2.72
N GLU A 347 33.55 4.79 1.51
CA GLU A 347 32.68 5.40 0.49
C GLU A 347 31.85 4.34 -0.26
N LEU A 348 32.39 3.12 -0.41
CA LEU A 348 31.68 2.02 -1.10
C LEU A 348 30.72 1.26 -0.19
N THR A 349 31.04 1.07 1.10
CA THR A 349 30.29 0.21 2.02
C THR A 349 30.31 0.71 3.46
N ASN A 350 29.25 0.36 4.20
CA ASN A 350 29.19 0.51 5.65
C ASN A 350 29.47 -0.77 6.43
N SER A 351 29.92 -1.84 5.75
CA SER A 351 30.43 -3.04 6.43
C SER A 351 31.38 -2.66 7.57
N PRO A 352 31.36 -3.35 8.72
CA PRO A 352 32.28 -3.08 9.82
C PRO A 352 33.76 -3.06 9.38
N GLN A 353 34.09 -3.86 8.37
CA GLN A 353 35.45 -4.00 7.85
C GLN A 353 35.90 -2.82 6.97
N ARG A 354 35.06 -1.79 6.80
CA ARG A 354 35.51 -0.48 6.28
C ARG A 354 36.57 0.18 7.15
N LYS A 355 36.64 -0.20 8.43
CA LYS A 355 37.63 0.26 9.41
C LYS A 355 38.74 -0.76 9.68
N ALA A 356 38.82 -1.86 8.91
CA ALA A 356 39.80 -2.91 9.17
C ALA A 356 41.24 -2.37 9.04
N PRO A 357 42.14 -2.73 9.97
CA PRO A 357 43.54 -2.29 9.94
C PRO A 357 44.33 -2.98 8.82
N MET A 358 45.57 -2.54 8.60
CA MET A 358 46.52 -3.29 7.76
C MET A 358 46.73 -4.70 8.32
N TYR A 359 46.97 -5.67 7.43
CA TYR A 359 47.13 -7.09 7.77
C TYR A 359 45.94 -7.70 8.52
N TRP A 360 44.75 -7.11 8.40
CA TRP A 360 43.52 -7.64 8.98
C TRP A 360 43.24 -9.08 8.53
N GLN A 361 42.99 -9.96 9.49
CA GLN A 361 42.53 -11.31 9.20
C GLN A 361 41.11 -11.27 8.62
N PHE A 362 40.96 -11.76 7.39
CA PHE A 362 39.68 -11.77 6.70
C PHE A 362 38.57 -12.43 7.54
N LYS A 363 37.39 -11.81 7.47
CA LYS A 363 36.13 -12.34 7.96
C LYS A 363 35.03 -11.98 6.97
N ASP A 364 34.09 -12.89 6.75
CA ASP A 364 32.91 -12.61 5.93
C ASP A 364 32.17 -11.39 6.47
N ASN A 365 31.80 -10.47 5.60
CA ASN A 365 31.15 -9.24 6.04
C ASN A 365 30.31 -8.66 4.91
N ASN A 366 29.24 -7.95 5.28
CA ASN A 366 28.34 -7.32 4.32
C ASN A 366 27.97 -5.90 4.78
N TYR A 367 27.45 -5.10 3.85
CA TYR A 367 26.80 -3.84 4.20
C TYR A 367 25.55 -4.08 5.06
N THR A 368 25.16 -3.05 5.79
CA THR A 368 23.84 -2.87 6.40
C THR A 368 23.05 -1.84 5.59
N ARG A 369 21.78 -2.10 5.24
CA ARG A 369 20.97 -1.08 4.53
C ARG A 369 20.80 0.16 5.39
N ALA A 370 21.36 1.28 4.95
CA ALA A 370 21.38 2.54 5.71
C ALA A 370 21.54 3.74 4.78
N ILE A 371 20.97 4.89 5.19
CA ILE A 371 21.07 6.16 4.46
C ILE A 371 22.32 6.90 4.93
N GLY A 372 23.18 7.32 4.00
CA GLY A 372 24.34 8.16 4.31
C GLY A 372 25.63 7.43 4.66
N GLU A 373 25.66 6.09 4.60
CA GLU A 373 26.79 5.31 5.11
C GLU A 373 27.64 4.61 4.04
N GLY A 374 27.36 4.84 2.76
CA GLY A 374 28.13 4.31 1.64
C GLY A 374 27.22 3.89 0.48
N LEU A 375 27.82 3.68 -0.70
CA LEU A 375 27.08 3.36 -1.92
C LEU A 375 26.27 2.07 -1.81
N THR A 376 26.88 0.97 -1.40
CA THR A 376 26.19 -0.33 -1.29
C THR A 376 25.14 -0.36 -0.18
N ALA A 377 25.32 0.41 0.90
CA ALA A 377 24.34 0.54 1.98
C ALA A 377 23.04 1.21 1.49
N GLU A 378 23.17 2.24 0.65
CA GLU A 378 22.04 2.96 0.06
C GLU A 378 21.43 2.18 -1.11
N TRP A 379 22.24 1.78 -2.08
CA TRP A 379 21.74 1.24 -3.35
C TRP A 379 21.54 -0.28 -3.32
N GLY A 380 22.14 -1.00 -2.37
CA GLY A 380 22.12 -2.47 -2.35
C GLY A 380 23.02 -3.05 -3.44
N PRO A 381 22.65 -4.20 -4.05
CA PRO A 381 23.43 -4.80 -5.12
C PRO A 381 23.66 -3.88 -6.32
N MET A 382 24.90 -3.44 -6.54
CA MET A 382 25.26 -2.57 -7.66
C MET A 382 25.85 -3.40 -8.82
N ASN A 383 25.02 -3.73 -9.81
CA ASN A 383 25.44 -4.44 -11.01
C ASN A 383 24.52 -4.09 -12.20
N LYS A 384 24.84 -4.58 -13.39
CA LYS A 384 24.03 -4.41 -14.61
C LYS A 384 22.59 -4.96 -14.51
N ILE A 385 22.31 -5.87 -13.58
CA ILE A 385 20.95 -6.41 -13.40
C ILE A 385 20.09 -5.40 -12.64
N SER A 386 20.60 -4.88 -11.51
CA SER A 386 19.89 -3.88 -10.70
C SER A 386 19.95 -2.47 -11.26
N TYR A 387 20.99 -2.14 -12.02
CA TYR A 387 21.19 -0.81 -12.58
C TYR A 387 21.72 -0.96 -14.02
N PRO A 388 20.84 -1.30 -14.98
CA PRO A 388 21.25 -1.64 -16.35
C PRO A 388 21.89 -0.48 -17.12
N ASN A 389 21.55 0.75 -16.76
CA ASN A 389 22.13 1.96 -17.34
C ASN A 389 23.40 2.43 -16.61
N SER A 390 23.87 1.65 -15.61
CA SER A 390 25.12 1.91 -14.92
C SER A 390 26.24 1.04 -15.48
N GLU A 391 27.47 1.44 -15.19
CA GLU A 391 28.65 0.68 -15.56
C GLU A 391 29.18 -0.26 -14.47
N TRP A 392 28.34 -0.57 -13.47
CA TRP A 392 28.69 -1.55 -12.44
C TRP A 392 28.68 -2.99 -12.99
N ARG A 393 29.54 -3.84 -12.43
CA ARG A 393 29.60 -5.29 -12.66
C ARG A 393 29.47 -5.99 -11.32
N ASP A 394 28.98 -7.22 -11.33
CA ASP A 394 28.97 -8.09 -10.15
C ASP A 394 30.40 -8.59 -9.91
N ALA A 395 31.17 -7.82 -9.15
CA ALA A 395 32.60 -8.03 -8.98
C ALA A 395 33.18 -7.23 -7.81
N HIS A 396 34.46 -7.47 -7.54
CA HIS A 396 35.27 -6.67 -6.62
C HIS A 396 35.80 -5.40 -7.30
N TYR A 397 35.75 -4.30 -6.54
CA TYR A 397 36.25 -2.99 -6.94
C TYR A 397 37.40 -2.56 -6.06
N TRP A 398 38.47 -2.07 -6.69
CA TRP A 398 39.62 -1.49 -6.00
C TRP A 398 39.22 -0.33 -5.08
N THR A 399 39.89 -0.25 -3.93
CA THR A 399 39.83 0.91 -3.05
C THR A 399 41.21 1.53 -2.86
N ARG A 400 41.26 2.81 -2.51
CA ARG A 400 42.53 3.49 -2.18
C ARG A 400 43.14 3.09 -0.83
N ASP A 401 42.47 2.23 -0.06
CA ASP A 401 42.92 1.86 1.27
C ASP A 401 43.90 0.68 1.18
N ASN A 402 45.07 0.82 1.82
CA ASN A 402 46.11 -0.20 1.83
C ASN A 402 45.77 -1.33 2.81
N TYR A 403 45.86 -2.58 2.36
CA TYR A 403 45.87 -3.76 3.22
C TYR A 403 47.29 -4.04 3.75
N SER A 404 48.30 -3.93 2.89
CA SER A 404 49.72 -4.01 3.23
C SER A 404 50.50 -2.93 2.46
N SER A 405 51.82 -2.95 2.50
CA SER A 405 52.65 -2.07 1.66
C SER A 405 52.47 -2.31 0.15
N GLU A 406 51.96 -3.48 -0.25
CA GLU A 406 51.89 -3.93 -1.65
C GLU A 406 50.47 -4.28 -2.11
N LEU A 407 49.54 -4.43 -1.17
CA LEU A 407 48.18 -4.88 -1.43
C LEU A 407 47.15 -3.85 -0.97
N TYR A 408 46.04 -3.81 -1.69
CA TYR A 408 44.94 -2.89 -1.46
C TYR A 408 43.67 -3.65 -1.10
N PHE A 409 42.82 -3.00 -0.30
CA PHE A 409 41.49 -3.51 -0.05
C PHE A 409 40.61 -3.40 -1.30
N VAL A 410 39.63 -4.29 -1.38
CA VAL A 410 38.58 -4.29 -2.40
C VAL A 410 37.21 -4.35 -1.73
N VAL A 411 36.17 -3.90 -2.43
CA VAL A 411 34.76 -4.06 -2.00
C VAL A 411 33.97 -4.74 -3.11
N HIS A 412 33.20 -5.76 -2.75
CA HIS A 412 32.31 -6.43 -3.67
C HIS A 412 31.02 -5.61 -3.88
N SER A 413 30.65 -5.37 -5.14
CA SER A 413 29.58 -4.45 -5.51
C SER A 413 28.16 -4.93 -5.12
N VAL A 414 27.97 -6.24 -4.92
CA VAL A 414 26.66 -6.82 -4.64
C VAL A 414 26.29 -6.87 -3.16
N ASN A 415 27.23 -7.25 -2.30
CA ASN A 415 27.00 -7.43 -0.86
C ASN A 415 27.79 -6.43 0.00
N GLY A 416 28.59 -5.56 -0.62
CA GLY A 416 29.42 -4.57 0.08
C GLY A 416 30.50 -5.20 0.97
N GLY A 417 30.82 -6.47 0.75
CA GLY A 417 31.84 -7.17 1.51
C GLY A 417 33.22 -6.63 1.19
N VAL A 418 34.00 -6.37 2.23
CA VAL A 418 35.39 -5.93 2.15
C VAL A 418 36.30 -7.16 2.13
N GLY A 419 37.21 -7.18 1.16
CA GLY A 419 38.30 -8.14 1.07
C GLY A 419 39.60 -7.43 0.69
N TYR A 420 40.64 -8.18 0.34
CA TYR A 420 41.90 -7.63 -0.15
C TYR A 420 42.43 -8.44 -1.34
N GLY A 421 43.26 -7.81 -2.18
CA GLY A 421 43.84 -8.47 -3.35
C GLY A 421 44.64 -9.71 -2.96
N GLY A 422 44.38 -10.85 -3.62
CA GLY A 422 45.07 -12.12 -3.38
C GLY A 422 44.41 -13.05 -2.36
N TYR A 423 43.29 -12.65 -1.73
CA TYR A 423 42.49 -13.54 -0.88
C TYR A 423 41.68 -14.56 -1.70
N GLU A 424 41.65 -15.82 -1.23
CA GLU A 424 40.84 -16.96 -1.73
C GLU A 424 41.04 -17.44 -3.18
N ASN A 425 42.08 -17.02 -3.92
CA ASN A 425 42.21 -17.27 -5.38
C ASN A 425 41.00 -16.80 -6.23
N LYS A 426 39.96 -16.22 -5.61
CA LYS A 426 38.74 -15.69 -6.23
C LYS A 426 38.79 -14.17 -6.40
N ILE A 427 39.54 -13.47 -5.54
CA ILE A 427 39.83 -12.05 -5.70
C ILE A 427 41.11 -11.94 -6.52
N GLY A 428 40.94 -11.71 -7.82
CA GLY A 428 42.04 -11.63 -8.77
C GLY A 428 43.03 -10.52 -8.41
N GLN A 429 44.27 -10.64 -8.90
CA GLN A 429 45.21 -9.51 -8.93
C GLN A 429 44.71 -8.37 -9.84
N ILE A 430 43.64 -8.62 -10.59
CA ILE A 430 42.97 -7.72 -11.52
C ILE A 430 41.53 -7.53 -11.04
N ASN A 431 41.16 -6.31 -10.67
CA ASN A 431 39.81 -5.96 -10.22
C ASN A 431 39.27 -4.77 -11.02
N TYR A 432 37.96 -4.53 -10.88
CA TYR A 432 37.30 -3.37 -11.46
C TYR A 432 37.63 -2.11 -10.67
N ILE A 433 37.31 -0.95 -11.23
CA ILE A 433 37.50 0.32 -10.53
C ILE A 433 36.37 1.31 -10.79
N ALA A 434 36.09 2.11 -9.77
CA ALA A 434 35.18 3.24 -9.83
C ALA A 434 35.89 4.48 -9.31
N CYS A 435 35.76 5.57 -10.06
CA CYS A 435 36.40 6.83 -9.77
C CYS A 435 35.41 7.77 -9.07
N LYS A 436 35.93 8.71 -8.28
CA LYS A 436 35.17 9.86 -7.80
C LYS A 436 34.85 10.78 -8.98
N GLY A 437 33.64 11.33 -9.00
CA GLY A 437 33.24 12.34 -9.98
C GLY A 437 32.57 13.55 -9.38
#